data_AF-A0A822EMK2-F1
#
_entry.id   AF-A0A822EMK2-F1
#
_cell.length_a   1.000
_cell.length_b   1.000
_cell.length_c   1.000
_cell.angle_alpha   90.00
_cell.angle_beta   90.00
_cell.angle_gamma   90.00
#
_symmetry.space_group_name_H-M   'P 1'
#
loop_
_entity.id
_entity.type
_entity.pdbx_description
1 polymer ?
#
loop_
_entity_poly.entity_id
_entity_poly.type
_entity_poly.pdbx_seq_one_letter_code
_entity_poly.pdbx_strand_id
1 'polypeptide(L)'
;MSRPDGNMTLNDVWVKVSEGIERIYRIQEMSPTAYMELYTHVYNYCTNTASQAQSSKPPPKSTPKPGSNQRQNNVHDGANIVGGELYNKLKNYLKAYLEKICEKGLDLQGESVLRFYTTNWEHYRFSSKVTNGFCHYLNRHWVRREYDSGRRDVYEIFT
;
A
#
# COMPACT_ATOMS: atom_id res chain seq x y z
N MET A 1 27.83 7.76 -6.26
CA MET A 1 26.57 7.63 -5.49
C MET A 1 26.20 6.17 -5.45
N SER A 2 26.60 5.48 -4.37
CA SER A 2 26.46 4.03 -4.22
C SER A 2 25.00 3.68 -3.94
N ARG A 3 24.47 2.71 -4.69
CA ARG A 3 23.22 2.01 -4.32
C ARG A 3 23.42 1.40 -2.92
N PRO A 4 22.51 1.61 -1.97
CA PRO A 4 22.50 0.74 -0.81
C PRO A 4 21.89 -0.58 -1.25
N ASP A 5 22.75 -1.56 -1.49
CA ASP A 5 22.40 -2.97 -1.53
C ASP A 5 21.90 -3.37 -0.14
N GLY A 6 20.62 -3.72 -0.08
CA GLY A 6 19.97 -4.26 1.09
C GLY A 6 18.53 -4.54 0.71
N ASN A 7 18.21 -5.79 0.42
CA ASN A 7 16.82 -6.23 0.29
C ASN A 7 16.09 -5.88 1.59
N MET A 8 15.44 -4.72 1.61
CA MET A 8 14.71 -4.21 2.76
C MET A 8 13.58 -5.19 3.05
N THR A 9 13.57 -5.80 4.23
CA THR A 9 12.57 -6.82 4.56
C THR A 9 11.20 -6.15 4.74
N LEU A 10 10.12 -6.93 4.70
CA LEU A 10 8.77 -6.41 4.99
C LEU A 10 8.74 -5.65 6.32
N ASN A 11 9.44 -6.14 7.35
CA ASN A 11 9.45 -5.50 8.65
C ASN A 11 10.15 -4.15 8.61
N ASP A 12 11.27 -4.02 7.91
CA ASP A 12 11.99 -2.75 7.77
C ASP A 12 11.17 -1.71 7.01
N VAL A 13 10.51 -2.14 5.93
CA VAL A 13 9.60 -1.29 5.16
C VAL A 13 8.41 -0.88 6.02
N TRP A 14 7.82 -1.84 6.75
CA TRP A 14 6.67 -1.59 7.60
C TRP A 14 6.97 -0.60 8.72
N VAL A 15 8.12 -0.70 9.39
CA VAL A 15 8.50 0.25 10.44
C VAL A 15 8.45 1.68 9.90
N LYS A 16 9.10 1.93 8.76
CA LYS A 16 9.12 3.26 8.13
C LYS A 16 7.74 3.73 7.68
N VAL A 17 6.98 2.84 7.03
CA VAL A 17 5.62 3.15 6.55
C VAL A 17 4.68 3.43 7.72
N SER A 18 4.75 2.65 8.79
CA SER A 18 3.92 2.82 9.99
C SER A 18 4.21 4.14 10.73
N GLU A 19 5.47 4.55 10.81
CA GLU A 19 5.86 5.84 11.38
C GLU A 19 5.32 7.00 10.53
N GLY A 20 5.45 6.90 9.20
CA GLY A 20 4.89 7.88 8.28
C GLY A 20 3.37 8.01 8.40
N ILE A 21 2.68 6.88 8.48
CA ILE A 21 1.23 6.83 8.69
C ILE A 21 0.87 7.47 10.02
N GLU A 22 1.56 7.15 11.11
CA GLU A 22 1.28 7.75 12.41
C GLU A 22 1.41 9.27 12.38
N ARG A 23 2.45 9.80 11.74
CA ARG A 23 2.61 11.26 11.57
C ARG A 23 1.44 11.88 10.79
N ILE A 24 1.04 11.23 9.69
CA ILE A 24 -0.07 11.69 8.84
C ILE A 24 -1.41 11.66 9.60
N TYR A 25 -1.67 10.61 10.38
CA TYR A 25 -2.89 10.46 11.17
C TYR A 25 -2.90 11.29 12.47
N ARG A 26 -1.76 11.86 12.83
CA ARG A 26 -1.62 12.90 13.86
C ARG A 26 -1.69 14.33 13.28
N ILE A 27 -1.93 14.47 11.96
CA ILE A 27 -1.96 15.76 11.24
C ILE A 27 -0.65 16.54 11.45
N GLN A 28 0.47 15.83 11.51
CA GLN A 28 1.78 16.46 11.55
C GLN A 28 2.23 16.83 10.15
N GLU A 29 2.90 17.97 10.01
CA GLU A 29 3.47 18.40 8.74
C GLU A 29 4.54 17.40 8.27
N MET A 30 4.50 17.11 6.97
CA MET A 30 5.45 16.23 6.31
C MET A 30 6.07 16.96 5.13
N SER A 31 7.39 16.96 5.05
CA SER A 31 8.08 17.56 3.91
C SER A 31 7.81 16.72 2.64
N PRO A 32 7.86 17.34 1.44
CA PRO A 32 7.75 16.61 0.19
C PRO A 32 8.77 15.48 0.07
N THR A 33 9.98 15.67 0.60
CA THR A 33 11.03 14.65 0.66
C THR A 33 10.60 13.44 1.47
N ALA A 34 10.08 13.64 2.69
CA ALA A 34 9.62 12.55 3.54
C ALA A 34 8.43 11.79 2.93
N TYR A 35 7.53 12.51 2.25
CA TYR A 35 6.45 11.88 1.50
C TYR A 35 6.97 10.99 0.35
N MET A 36 7.94 11.50 -0.42
CA MET A 36 8.55 10.75 -1.52
C MET A 36 9.33 9.53 -1.03
N GLU A 37 9.98 9.61 0.13
CA GLU A 37 10.62 8.46 0.76
C GLU A 37 9.61 7.37 1.12
N LEU A 38 8.46 7.73 1.71
CA LEU A 38 7.38 6.77 2.01
C LEU A 38 6.86 6.09 0.74
N TYR A 39 6.57 6.87 -0.30
CA TYR A 39 6.16 6.34 -1.60
C TYR A 39 7.21 5.39 -2.16
N THR A 40 8.49 5.77 -2.10
CA THR A 40 9.61 4.98 -2.60
C THR A 40 9.76 3.66 -1.83
N HIS A 41 9.53 3.66 -0.51
CA HIS A 41 9.54 2.43 0.30
C HIS A 41 8.45 1.44 -0.11
N VAL A 42 7.21 1.92 -0.30
CA VAL A 42 6.10 1.08 -0.78
C VAL A 42 6.37 0.57 -2.20
N TYR A 43 6.83 1.45 -3.09
CA TYR A 43 7.18 1.09 -4.46
C TYR A 43 8.27 0.01 -4.51
N ASN A 44 9.41 0.24 -3.85
CA ASN A 44 10.54 -0.69 -3.84
C ASN A 44 10.15 -2.06 -3.27
N TYR A 45 9.32 -2.09 -2.22
CA TYR A 45 8.82 -3.35 -1.68
C TYR A 45 7.97 -4.10 -2.71
N CYS A 46 7.06 -3.42 -3.39
CA CYS A 46 6.20 -4.03 -4.41
C CYS A 46 6.98 -4.52 -5.64
N THR A 47 8.09 -3.86 -6.01
CA THR A 47 8.89 -4.19 -7.22
C THR A 47 10.06 -5.14 -6.96
N ASN A 48 10.75 -5.05 -5.83
CA ASN A 48 11.92 -5.89 -5.53
C ASN A 48 11.52 -7.32 -5.18
N THR A 49 10.42 -7.50 -4.46
CA THR A 49 9.88 -8.83 -4.12
C THR A 49 9.29 -9.55 -5.33
N ALA A 50 8.73 -8.81 -6.28
CA ALA A 50 8.27 -9.33 -7.57
C ALA A 50 9.40 -9.97 -8.40
N SER A 51 10.59 -9.36 -8.35
CA SER A 51 11.79 -9.87 -9.03
C SER A 51 12.31 -11.15 -8.37
N GLN A 52 12.18 -11.28 -7.05
CA GLN A 52 12.60 -12.45 -6.29
C GLN A 52 11.66 -13.65 -6.46
N ALA A 53 10.37 -13.42 -6.74
CA ALA A 53 9.42 -14.49 -7.03
C ALA A 53 9.60 -15.14 -8.41
N GLN A 54 10.37 -14.53 -9.32
CA GLN A 54 10.65 -15.06 -10.66
C GLN A 54 11.83 -16.05 -10.70
N SER A 55 12.76 -16.00 -9.75
CA SER A 55 13.95 -16.87 -9.75
C SER A 55 13.70 -18.31 -9.32
N SER A 56 12.44 -18.68 -9.02
CA SER A 56 12.04 -20.03 -8.60
C SER A 56 11.26 -20.82 -9.65
N LYS A 57 11.07 -20.31 -10.88
CA LYS A 57 10.50 -21.08 -11.99
C LYS A 57 11.59 -21.54 -12.97
N PRO A 58 11.72 -22.85 -13.26
CA PRO A 58 12.65 -23.33 -14.27
C PRO A 58 12.23 -22.80 -15.67
N PRO A 59 13.20 -22.48 -16.55
CA PRO A 59 12.90 -21.91 -17.86
C PRO A 59 12.12 -22.92 -18.73
N PRO A 60 11.04 -22.51 -19.42
CA PRO A 60 10.41 -23.35 -20.43
C PRO A 60 11.34 -23.45 -21.64
N LYS A 61 11.77 -24.66 -21.97
CA LYS A 61 12.47 -24.97 -23.22
C LYS A 61 11.54 -24.59 -24.38
N SER A 62 11.83 -23.51 -25.09
CA SER A 62 11.08 -23.12 -26.30
C SER A 62 12.03 -22.99 -27.49
N THR A 63 11.85 -23.90 -28.44
CA THR A 63 12.39 -23.82 -29.80
C THR A 63 11.69 -22.68 -30.57
N PRO A 64 12.39 -21.80 -31.30
CA PRO A 64 11.73 -20.72 -32.03
C PRO A 64 11.14 -21.21 -33.36
N LYS A 65 9.85 -20.96 -33.58
CA LYS A 65 9.22 -20.95 -34.92
C LYS A 65 8.93 -19.49 -35.30
N PRO A 66 9.26 -19.04 -36.52
CA PRO A 66 8.94 -17.69 -36.96
C PRO A 66 7.60 -17.66 -37.70
N GLY A 67 6.70 -16.77 -37.28
CA GLY A 67 5.54 -16.37 -38.08
C GLY A 67 4.24 -16.17 -37.29
N SER A 68 3.98 -14.94 -36.85
CA SER A 68 2.67 -14.28 -36.94
C SER A 68 2.68 -12.95 -36.20
N ASN A 69 2.31 -11.88 -36.91
CA ASN A 69 1.94 -10.58 -36.36
C ASN A 69 0.77 -10.71 -35.37
N GLN A 70 0.97 -10.31 -34.12
CA GLN A 70 -0.13 -9.78 -33.32
C GLN A 70 0.39 -8.75 -32.30
N ARG A 71 -0.13 -7.54 -32.44
CA ARG A 71 -0.02 -6.45 -31.47
C ARG A 71 -0.64 -6.93 -30.15
N GLN A 72 0.17 -7.13 -29.12
CA GLN A 72 -0.31 -7.29 -27.74
C GLN A 72 0.35 -6.25 -26.84
N ASN A 73 -0.36 -5.14 -26.66
CA ASN A 73 -0.22 -4.24 -25.50
C ASN A 73 -0.80 -4.94 -24.25
N ASN A 74 -0.17 -6.02 -23.81
CA ASN A 74 -0.46 -6.61 -22.50
C ASN A 74 0.76 -7.35 -21.98
N VAL A 75 1.73 -6.57 -21.50
CA VAL A 75 2.71 -7.06 -20.52
C VAL A 75 1.98 -7.20 -19.18
N HIS A 76 1.01 -8.12 -19.11
CA HIS A 76 0.29 -8.50 -17.89
C HIS A 76 0.91 -9.75 -17.24
N ASP A 77 2.01 -10.27 -17.79
CA ASP A 77 2.51 -11.58 -17.39
C ASP A 77 3.76 -11.49 -16.51
N GLY A 78 3.68 -12.10 -15.32
CA GLY A 78 4.83 -12.79 -14.75
C GLY A 78 5.42 -12.31 -13.43
N ALA A 79 4.98 -11.19 -12.85
CA ALA A 79 5.48 -10.75 -11.54
C ALA A 79 4.46 -11.09 -10.44
N ASN A 80 4.76 -12.10 -9.60
CA ASN A 80 4.10 -12.30 -8.31
C ASN A 80 4.38 -11.07 -7.44
N ILE A 81 3.54 -10.03 -7.55
CA ILE A 81 3.67 -8.82 -6.75
C ILE A 81 3.31 -9.21 -5.31
N VAL A 82 4.31 -9.25 -4.45
CA VAL A 82 4.13 -9.49 -3.02
C VAL A 82 3.67 -8.18 -2.39
N GLY A 83 2.37 -7.91 -2.46
CA GLY A 83 1.73 -6.72 -1.88
C GLY A 83 0.79 -7.04 -0.72
N GLY A 84 0.34 -8.30 -0.61
CA GLY A 84 -0.71 -8.70 0.32
C GLY A 84 -0.33 -8.60 1.79
N GLU A 85 0.93 -8.86 2.15
CA GLU A 85 1.38 -8.74 3.53
C GLU A 85 1.42 -7.27 3.98
N LEU A 86 1.92 -6.37 3.11
CA LEU A 86 1.90 -4.94 3.36
C LEU A 86 0.47 -4.40 3.43
N TYR A 87 -0.40 -4.82 2.51
CA TYR A 87 -1.83 -4.50 2.55
C TYR A 87 -2.49 -4.93 3.86
N ASN A 88 -2.25 -6.16 4.30
CA ASN A 88 -2.82 -6.68 5.54
C ASN A 88 -2.32 -5.90 6.77
N LYS A 89 -1.03 -5.54 6.82
CA LYS A 89 -0.50 -4.68 7.88
C LYS A 89 -1.15 -3.30 7.88
N LEU A 90 -1.30 -2.67 6.71
CA LEU A 90 -2.00 -1.39 6.54
C LEU A 90 -3.45 -1.48 7.02
N LYS A 91 -4.19 -2.47 6.55
CA LYS A 91 -5.59 -2.73 6.92
C LYS A 91 -5.74 -2.90 8.44
N ASN A 92 -4.89 -3.72 9.05
CA ASN A 92 -4.92 -3.96 10.49
C ASN A 92 -4.58 -2.70 11.29
N TYR A 93 -3.61 -1.90 10.84
CA TYR A 93 -3.28 -0.63 11.48
C TYR A 93 -4.47 0.34 11.44
N LEU A 94 -5.08 0.53 10.27
CA LEU A 94 -6.21 1.44 10.10
C LEU A 94 -7.41 1.03 10.95
N LYS A 95 -7.70 -0.28 11.01
CA LYS A 95 -8.74 -0.83 11.88
C LYS A 95 -8.45 -0.50 13.36
N ALA A 96 -7.24 -0.81 13.84
CA ALA A 96 -6.86 -0.54 15.22
C ALA A 96 -6.86 0.96 15.56
N TYR A 97 -6.52 1.82 14.59
CA TYR A 97 -6.58 3.27 14.75
C TYR A 97 -8.03 3.75 14.91
N LEU A 98 -8.94 3.28 14.06
CA LEU A 98 -10.35 3.62 14.13
C LEU A 98 -10.99 3.13 15.43
N GLU A 99 -10.69 1.91 15.87
CA GLU A 99 -11.15 1.37 17.15
C GLU A 99 -10.73 2.29 18.31
N LYS A 100 -9.47 2.73 18.34
CA LYS A 100 -8.96 3.68 19.35
C LYS A 100 -9.64 5.05 19.30
N ILE A 101 -10.00 5.55 18.12
CA ILE A 101 -10.76 6.81 18.01
C ILE A 101 -12.17 6.61 18.55
N CYS A 102 -12.84 5.52 18.15
CA CYS A 102 -14.18 5.21 18.62
C CYS A 102 -14.24 5.12 20.14
N GLU A 103 -13.29 4.41 20.77
CA GLU A 103 -13.18 4.30 22.23
C GLU A 103 -13.11 5.67 22.92
N LYS A 104 -12.31 6.61 22.39
CA LYS A 104 -12.22 7.98 22.94
C LYS A 104 -13.52 8.78 22.82
N GLY A 105 -14.38 8.41 21.88
CA GLY A 105 -15.66 9.06 21.65
C GLY A 105 -16.82 8.48 22.46
N LEU A 106 -16.67 7.28 23.05
CA LEU A 106 -17.78 6.57 23.71
C LEU A 106 -18.33 7.32 24.94
N ASP A 107 -17.45 7.97 25.70
CA ASP A 107 -17.83 8.69 26.91
C ASP A 107 -18.31 10.13 26.64
N LEU A 108 -18.26 10.59 25.39
CA LEU A 108 -18.69 11.94 25.01
C LEU A 108 -20.20 12.00 24.79
N GLN A 109 -20.82 13.10 25.23
CA GLN A 109 -22.26 13.32 25.09
C GLN A 109 -22.59 14.73 24.58
N GLY A 110 -23.77 14.86 23.97
CA GLY A 110 -24.30 16.13 23.50
C GLY A 110 -23.45 16.80 22.41
N GLU A 111 -23.08 18.07 22.61
CA GLU A 111 -22.32 18.82 21.61
C GLU A 111 -20.84 18.38 21.52
N SER A 112 -20.29 17.82 22.61
CA SER A 112 -18.90 17.36 22.65
C SER A 112 -18.65 16.18 21.71
N VAL A 113 -19.60 15.25 21.58
CA VAL A 113 -19.50 14.13 20.64
C VAL A 113 -19.61 14.59 19.19
N LEU A 114 -20.45 15.59 18.90
CA LEU A 114 -20.57 16.16 17.56
C LEU A 114 -19.26 16.83 17.14
N ARG A 115 -18.69 17.68 17.99
CA ARG A 115 -17.39 18.34 17.74
C ARG A 115 -16.26 17.33 17.59
N PHE A 116 -16.23 16.30 18.44
CA PHE A 116 -15.27 15.22 18.33
C PHE A 116 -15.39 14.49 16.99
N TYR A 117 -16.60 14.12 16.60
CA TYR A 117 -16.85 13.41 15.35
C TYR A 117 -16.44 14.25 14.14
N THR A 118 -16.87 15.52 14.05
CA THR A 118 -16.55 16.38 12.90
C THR A 118 -15.05 16.58 12.73
N THR A 119 -14.33 16.86 13.82
CA THR A 119 -12.88 17.08 13.79
C THR A 119 -12.13 15.80 13.41
N ASN A 120 -12.45 14.66 14.03
CA ASN A 120 -11.78 13.40 13.71
C ASN A 120 -12.12 12.94 12.28
N TRP A 121 -13.33 13.19 11.79
CA TRP A 121 -13.73 12.87 10.42
C TRP A 121 -12.95 13.69 9.38
N GLU A 122 -12.77 15.00 9.60
CA GLU A 122 -11.97 15.85 8.72
C GLU A 122 -10.50 15.42 8.70
N HIS A 123 -9.92 15.17 9.88
CA HIS A 123 -8.56 14.66 10.01
C HIS A 123 -8.39 13.33 9.30
N TYR A 124 -9.31 12.40 9.54
CA TYR A 124 -9.33 11.10 8.90
C TYR A 124 -9.32 11.26 7.39
N ARG A 125 -10.30 11.98 6.83
CA ARG A 125 -10.44 12.22 5.37
C ARG A 125 -9.19 12.82 4.74
N PHE A 126 -8.50 13.72 5.43
CA PHE A 126 -7.23 14.26 4.96
C PHE A 126 -6.15 13.17 4.93
N SER A 127 -5.94 12.46 6.04
CA SER A 127 -4.97 11.38 6.17
C SER A 127 -5.22 10.24 5.18
N SER A 128 -6.48 9.94 4.87
CA SER A 128 -6.93 9.00 3.86
C SER A 128 -6.41 9.35 2.47
N LYS A 129 -6.56 10.62 2.09
CA LYS A 129 -6.12 11.12 0.77
C LYS A 129 -4.61 11.00 0.61
N VAL A 130 -3.86 11.32 1.66
CA VAL A 130 -2.38 11.18 1.64
C VAL A 130 -1.97 9.71 1.58
N THR A 131 -2.66 8.86 2.34
CA THR A 131 -2.45 7.41 2.38
C THR A 131 -2.70 6.75 1.03
N ASN A 132 -3.82 7.06 0.39
CA ASN A 132 -4.10 6.62 -0.98
C ASN A 132 -2.99 7.07 -1.96
N GLY A 133 -2.45 8.27 -1.78
CA GLY A 133 -1.36 8.79 -2.60
C GLY A 133 -0.08 7.93 -2.53
N PHE A 134 0.46 7.71 -1.32
CA PHE A 134 1.69 6.93 -1.21
C PHE A 134 1.47 5.41 -1.43
N CYS A 135 0.24 4.91 -1.21
CA CYS A 135 -0.17 3.55 -1.54
C CYS A 135 -0.66 3.37 -2.99
N HIS A 136 -0.58 4.41 -3.84
CA HIS A 136 -1.16 4.37 -5.19
C HIS A 136 -0.66 3.18 -6.02
N TYR A 137 0.63 2.86 -5.90
CA TYR A 137 1.22 1.72 -6.62
C TYR A 137 0.62 0.38 -6.16
N LEU A 138 0.43 0.21 -4.84
CA LEU A 138 -0.19 -0.98 -4.26
C LEU A 138 -1.66 -1.12 -4.71
N ASN A 139 -2.42 -0.02 -4.69
CA ASN A 139 -3.81 0.01 -5.16
C ASN A 139 -3.90 -0.38 -6.65
N ARG A 140 -3.05 0.23 -7.49
CA ARG A 140 -3.09 0.02 -8.94
C ARG A 140 -2.68 -1.38 -9.37
N HIS A 141 -1.68 -1.97 -8.72
CA HIS A 141 -1.05 -3.18 -9.21
C HIS A 141 -1.38 -4.44 -8.41
N TRP A 142 -1.53 -4.33 -7.09
CA TRP A 142 -1.88 -5.47 -6.24
C TRP A 142 -3.40 -5.55 -6.04
N VAL A 143 -4.06 -4.51 -5.52
CA VAL A 143 -5.51 -4.55 -5.23
C VAL A 143 -6.34 -4.85 -6.49
N ARG A 144 -6.06 -4.16 -7.60
CA ARG A 144 -6.77 -4.41 -8.87
C ARG A 144 -6.63 -5.86 -9.35
N ARG A 145 -5.43 -6.45 -9.23
CA ARG A 145 -5.20 -7.84 -9.62
C ARG A 145 -5.98 -8.81 -8.75
N GLU A 146 -6.06 -8.55 -7.45
CA GLU A 146 -6.82 -9.39 -6.52
C GLU A 146 -8.32 -9.36 -6.79
N TYR A 147 -8.85 -8.17 -7.09
CA TYR A 147 -10.21 -8.00 -7.54
C TYR A 147 -10.49 -8.79 -8.83
N ASP A 148 -9.62 -8.67 -9.83
CA ASP A 148 -9.72 -9.40 -11.11
C ASP A 148 -9.57 -10.93 -10.94
N SER A 149 -8.89 -11.38 -9.88
CA SER A 149 -8.72 -12.80 -9.53
C SER A 149 -9.92 -13.39 -8.76
N GLY A 150 -10.97 -12.60 -8.54
CA GLY A 150 -12.22 -13.04 -7.91
C GLY A 150 -12.30 -12.81 -6.40
N ARG A 151 -11.29 -12.22 -5.76
CA ARG A 151 -11.34 -11.84 -4.34
C ARG A 151 -12.06 -10.52 -4.16
N ARG A 152 -13.30 -10.57 -3.67
CA ARG A 152 -14.15 -9.38 -3.41
C ARG A 152 -13.97 -8.78 -2.01
N ASP A 153 -13.09 -9.35 -1.19
CA ASP A 153 -12.79 -8.89 0.18
C ASP A 153 -11.61 -7.89 0.25
N VAL A 154 -11.00 -7.60 -0.91
CA VAL A 154 -9.91 -6.63 -1.06
C VAL A 154 -10.47 -5.33 -1.61
N TYR A 155 -10.23 -4.25 -0.88
CA TYR A 155 -10.67 -2.90 -1.23
C TYR A 155 -9.46 -2.00 -1.44
N GLU A 156 -9.59 -1.04 -2.36
CA GLU A 156 -8.59 0.02 -2.51
C GLU A 156 -8.41 0.73 -1.17
N ILE A 157 -7.17 1.09 -0.87
CA ILE A 157 -6.86 1.90 0.31
C ILE A 157 -7.30 3.34 0.00
N PHE A 158 -8.61 3.53 0.07
CA PHE A 158 -9.31 4.81 0.03
C PHE A 158 -9.66 5.31 1.43
N THR A 159 -9.40 4.48 2.44
CA THR A 159 -9.84 4.70 3.80
C THR A 159 -9.32 5.99 4.33
#